data_AF-A0A4R6QEN8-F1
#
_entry.id   AF-A0A4R6QEN8-F1
#
_cell.length_a   1.000
_cell.length_b   1.000
_cell.length_c   1.000
_cell.angle_alpha   90.00
_cell.angle_beta   90.00
_cell.angle_gamma   90.00
#
_symmetry.space_group_name_H-M   'P 1'
#
loop_
_entity.id
_entity.type
_entity.pdbx_description
1 polymer ?
#
loop_
_entity_poly.entity_id
_entity_poly.type
_entity_poly.pdbx_seq_one_letter_code
_entity_poly.pdbx_strand_id
1 'polypeptide(L)'
;MKKVYIMIASIILMFSIKSNAQIVKAEIRATGLTCSMCSNAINKQLKSMPEVANVETDLNTNTFTVTLKEGNSLTPKVFKEKVEKAGFFIGSLVLTTKTETIKKEGYIAVNNASTNNAEVQIQVLDKGYVTEKEFKKLSKSLKNLATYSSNNEDDFHVKYVN
;
A
#
# COMPACT_ATOMS: atom_id res chain seq x y z
N MET A 1 -29.37 -20.34 36.31
CA MET A 1 -29.22 -20.58 34.85
C MET A 1 -29.25 -19.30 33.99
N LYS A 2 -30.09 -18.28 34.28
CA LYS A 2 -30.11 -17.00 33.51
C LYS A 2 -28.84 -16.14 33.66
N LYS A 3 -28.16 -16.18 34.81
CA LYS A 3 -26.93 -15.41 35.08
C LYS A 3 -25.70 -15.91 34.29
N VAL A 4 -25.68 -17.17 33.88
CA VAL A 4 -24.58 -17.76 33.08
C VAL A 4 -24.67 -17.30 31.61
N TYR A 5 -25.89 -17.17 31.06
CA TYR A 5 -26.10 -16.62 29.72
C TYR A 5 -25.72 -15.13 29.62
N ILE A 6 -25.95 -14.35 30.69
CA ILE A 6 -25.54 -12.93 30.74
C ILE A 6 -24.01 -12.81 30.78
N MET A 7 -23.30 -13.73 31.45
CA MET A 7 -21.83 -13.73 31.47
C MET A 7 -21.19 -14.16 30.14
N ILE A 8 -21.81 -15.08 29.41
CA ILE A 8 -21.34 -15.51 28.07
C ILE A 8 -21.57 -14.40 27.03
N ALA A 9 -22.66 -13.63 27.14
CA ALA A 9 -22.93 -12.50 26.24
C ALA A 9 -21.92 -11.35 26.40
N SER A 10 -21.39 -11.11 27.60
CA SER A 10 -20.38 -10.07 27.83
C SER A 10 -18.96 -10.44 27.37
N ILE A 11 -18.64 -11.74 27.25
CA ILE A 11 -17.32 -12.20 26.81
C ILE A 11 -17.15 -12.13 25.28
N ILE A 12 -18.26 -12.05 24.54
CA ILE A 12 -18.28 -11.91 23.07
C ILE A 12 -18.06 -10.45 22.63
N LEU A 13 -18.33 -9.47 23.51
CA LEU A 13 -18.06 -8.05 23.23
C LEU A 13 -16.58 -7.65 23.35
N MET A 14 -15.70 -8.57 23.79
CA MET A 14 -14.25 -8.35 23.81
C MET A 14 -13.55 -8.77 22.52
N PHE A 15 -14.30 -9.12 21.46
CA PHE A 15 -13.72 -9.31 20.13
C PHE A 15 -13.32 -7.96 19.52
N SER A 16 -12.11 -7.56 19.91
CA SER A 16 -11.12 -6.92 19.05
C SER A 16 -11.61 -5.66 18.32
N ILE A 17 -11.42 -4.52 18.98
CA ILE A 17 -11.08 -3.29 18.27
C ILE A 17 -9.70 -3.52 17.61
N LYS A 18 -9.65 -4.25 16.49
CA LYS A 18 -8.48 -4.20 15.61
C LYS A 18 -8.47 -2.78 15.06
N SER A 19 -7.62 -1.91 15.64
CA SER A 19 -7.26 -0.64 14.99
C SER A 19 -6.89 -1.00 13.55
N ASN A 20 -7.72 -0.62 12.57
CA ASN A 20 -7.49 -1.03 11.19
C ASN A 20 -6.33 -0.22 10.64
N ALA A 21 -5.31 -0.92 10.14
CA ALA A 21 -4.23 -0.28 9.41
C ALA A 21 -4.84 0.17 8.09
N GLN A 22 -4.93 1.48 7.88
CA GLN A 22 -5.72 2.04 6.81
C GLN A 22 -4.84 2.87 5.89
N ILE A 23 -4.74 2.42 4.65
CA ILE A 23 -4.26 3.24 3.54
C ILE A 23 -5.41 4.18 3.16
N VAL A 24 -5.14 5.47 3.08
CA VAL A 24 -6.11 6.52 2.72
C VAL A 24 -6.06 6.78 1.22
N LYS A 25 -4.85 6.85 0.67
CA LYS A 25 -4.62 7.16 -0.75
C LYS A 25 -3.45 6.33 -1.28
N ALA A 26 -3.57 5.86 -2.53
CA ALA A 26 -2.48 5.22 -3.25
C ALA A 26 -2.23 5.94 -4.58
N GLU A 27 -1.01 6.43 -4.77
CA GLU A 27 -0.54 7.05 -6.00
C GLU A 27 0.35 6.05 -6.73
N ILE A 28 -0.15 5.58 -7.88
CA ILE A 28 0.45 4.50 -8.65
C ILE A 28 0.93 5.08 -9.97
N ARG A 29 2.24 5.16 -10.15
CA ARG A 29 2.82 5.48 -11.45
C ARG A 29 3.07 4.20 -12.22
N ALA A 30 2.32 4.00 -13.29
CA ALA A 30 2.46 2.79 -14.11
C ALA A 30 3.60 2.92 -15.14
N THR A 31 4.19 1.79 -15.48
CA THR A 31 5.18 1.64 -16.55
C THR A 31 4.75 0.54 -17.52
N GLY A 32 5.32 0.54 -18.72
CA GLY A 32 4.88 -0.36 -19.80
C GLY A 32 3.67 0.14 -20.59
N LEU A 33 3.22 1.39 -20.37
CA LEU A 33 2.20 2.04 -21.20
C LEU A 33 2.85 2.51 -22.51
N THR A 34 2.97 1.61 -23.49
CA THR A 34 3.56 1.93 -24.80
C THR A 34 2.53 2.44 -25.83
N CYS A 35 1.24 2.44 -25.47
CA CYS A 35 0.15 2.94 -26.31
C CYS A 35 -0.82 3.82 -25.49
N SER A 36 -1.31 4.91 -26.08
CA SER A 36 -2.21 5.90 -25.46
C SER A 36 -3.55 5.32 -24.97
N MET A 37 -3.94 4.12 -25.41
CA MET A 37 -5.17 3.42 -24.96
C MET A 37 -4.98 2.53 -23.72
N CYS A 38 -3.76 2.35 -23.23
CA CYS A 38 -3.44 1.38 -22.18
C CYS A 38 -3.88 1.78 -20.76
N SER A 39 -4.06 3.08 -20.48
CA SER A 39 -4.39 3.59 -19.14
C SER A 39 -5.78 3.17 -18.65
N ASN A 40 -6.73 2.95 -19.58
CA ASN A 40 -8.11 2.57 -19.25
C ASN A 40 -8.21 1.19 -18.58
N ALA A 41 -7.33 0.25 -18.94
CA ALA A 41 -7.34 -1.09 -18.36
C ALA A 41 -7.00 -1.05 -16.86
N ILE A 42 -5.98 -0.29 -16.47
CA ILE A 42 -5.59 -0.08 -15.07
C ILE A 42 -6.73 0.60 -14.30
N ASN A 43 -7.27 1.69 -14.85
CA ASN A 43 -8.36 2.43 -14.22
C ASN A 43 -9.57 1.52 -13.92
N LYS A 44 -9.94 0.65 -14.87
CA LYS A 44 -11.05 -0.30 -14.69
C LYS A 44 -10.75 -1.33 -13.59
N GLN A 45 -9.53 -1.86 -13.52
CA GLN A 45 -9.15 -2.80 -12.46
C GLN A 45 -9.20 -2.14 -11.07
N LEU A 46 -8.69 -0.91 -10.94
CA LEU A 46 -8.69 -0.18 -9.68
C LEU A 46 -10.12 0.19 -9.26
N LYS A 47 -10.95 0.70 -10.16
CA LYS A 47 -12.37 1.01 -9.88
C LYS A 47 -13.22 -0.21 -9.52
N SER A 48 -12.81 -1.42 -9.90
CA SER A 48 -13.53 -2.65 -9.56
C SER A 48 -13.36 -3.09 -8.11
N MET A 49 -12.42 -2.49 -7.37
CA MET A 49 -12.16 -2.84 -5.98
C MET A 49 -13.26 -2.25 -5.07
N PRO A 50 -13.89 -3.05 -4.20
CA PRO A 50 -14.97 -2.56 -3.33
C PRO A 50 -14.49 -1.53 -2.31
N GLU A 51 -13.21 -1.54 -1.95
CA GLU A 51 -12.56 -0.62 -1.02
C GLU A 51 -12.24 0.74 -1.65
N VAL A 52 -12.36 0.89 -2.97
CA VAL A 52 -12.04 2.13 -3.68
C VAL A 52 -13.22 3.09 -3.62
N ALA A 53 -12.95 4.32 -3.21
CA ALA A 53 -13.90 5.43 -3.18
C ALA A 53 -13.84 6.24 -4.47
N ASN A 54 -12.64 6.57 -4.94
CA ASN A 54 -12.41 7.34 -6.16
C ASN A 54 -11.11 6.89 -6.86
N VAL A 55 -11.06 7.06 -8.18
CA VAL A 55 -9.83 6.90 -8.98
C VAL A 55 -9.73 8.06 -9.96
N GLU A 56 -8.66 8.82 -9.80
CA GLU A 56 -8.24 9.88 -10.72
C GLU A 56 -7.05 9.39 -11.54
N THR A 57 -6.92 9.89 -12.76
CA THR A 57 -5.85 9.48 -13.68
C THR A 57 -5.25 10.72 -14.32
N ASP A 58 -3.94 10.88 -14.14
CA ASP A 58 -3.15 11.85 -14.88
C ASP A 58 -2.40 11.13 -16.01
N LEU A 59 -2.88 11.33 -17.24
CA LEU A 59 -2.31 10.73 -18.44
C LEU A 59 -0.97 11.34 -18.85
N ASN A 60 -0.62 12.54 -18.37
CA ASN A 60 0.67 13.17 -18.68
C ASN A 60 1.79 12.48 -17.92
N THR A 61 1.54 12.12 -16.66
CA THR A 61 2.53 11.48 -15.78
C THR A 61 2.37 9.97 -15.68
N ASN A 62 1.29 9.41 -16.25
CA ASN A 62 0.86 8.01 -16.11
C ASN A 62 0.62 7.62 -14.65
N THR A 63 0.00 8.53 -13.89
CA THR A 63 -0.25 8.37 -12.46
C THR A 63 -1.74 8.14 -12.20
N PHE A 64 -2.03 7.11 -11.42
CA PHE A 64 -3.37 6.81 -10.92
C PHE A 64 -3.43 7.16 -9.44
N THR A 65 -4.31 8.07 -9.06
CA THR A 65 -4.54 8.45 -7.67
C THR A 65 -5.82 7.76 -7.20
N VAL A 66 -5.66 6.80 -6.30
CA VAL A 66 -6.75 5.98 -5.77
C VAL A 66 -7.06 6.43 -4.35
N THR A 67 -8.26 6.96 -4.14
CA THR A 67 -8.78 7.25 -2.79
C THR A 67 -9.53 6.03 -2.27
N LEU A 68 -9.22 5.63 -1.05
CA LEU A 68 -9.77 4.42 -0.43
C LEU A 68 -10.80 4.77 0.65
N LYS A 69 -11.76 3.87 0.83
CA LYS A 69 -12.77 3.97 1.89
C LYS A 69 -12.14 3.70 3.26
N GLU A 70 -12.73 4.28 4.29
CA GLU A 70 -12.30 4.03 5.66
C GLU A 70 -12.53 2.57 6.08
N GLY A 71 -11.66 2.08 6.98
CA GLY A 71 -11.73 0.70 7.47
C GLY A 71 -11.26 -0.37 6.49
N ASN A 72 -10.64 0.00 5.36
CA ASN A 72 -10.01 -0.99 4.48
C ASN A 72 -8.79 -1.64 5.15
N SER A 73 -8.46 -2.85 4.70
CA SER A 73 -7.29 -3.63 5.14
C SER A 73 -6.35 -3.93 3.97
N LEU A 74 -6.23 -2.99 3.03
CA LEU A 74 -5.42 -3.19 1.83
C LEU A 74 -3.92 -3.12 2.16
N THR A 75 -3.13 -3.86 1.39
CA THR A 75 -1.67 -3.86 1.44
C THR A 75 -1.13 -3.41 0.07
N PRO A 76 0.15 -2.96 0.00
CA PRO A 76 0.80 -2.63 -1.26
C PRO A 76 0.63 -3.70 -2.34
N LYS A 77 0.68 -4.98 -1.93
CA LYS A 77 0.55 -6.16 -2.80
C LYS A 77 -0.71 -6.15 -3.66
N VAL A 78 -1.85 -5.74 -3.10
CA VAL A 78 -3.12 -5.70 -3.84
C VAL A 78 -3.04 -4.75 -5.04
N PHE A 79 -2.40 -3.58 -4.89
CA PHE A 79 -2.25 -2.63 -5.99
C PHE A 79 -1.37 -3.19 -7.09
N LYS A 80 -0.25 -3.84 -6.72
CA LYS A 80 0.64 -4.51 -7.68
C LYS A 80 -0.11 -5.57 -8.48
N GLU A 81 -0.82 -6.48 -7.80
CA GLU A 81 -1.57 -7.55 -8.45
C GLU A 81 -2.64 -7.00 -9.42
N LYS A 82 -3.33 -5.92 -9.07
CA LYS A 82 -4.34 -5.30 -9.93
C LYS A 82 -3.74 -4.65 -11.18
N VAL A 83 -2.58 -4.01 -11.03
CA VAL A 83 -1.85 -3.38 -12.15
C VAL A 83 -1.24 -4.46 -13.07
N GLU A 84 -0.64 -5.50 -12.51
CA GLU A 84 -0.08 -6.63 -13.26
C GLU A 84 -1.17 -7.42 -13.99
N LYS A 85 -2.35 -7.60 -13.37
CA LYS A 85 -3.51 -8.20 -14.01
C LYS A 85 -4.05 -7.37 -15.18
N ALA A 86 -3.83 -6.05 -15.17
CA ALA A 86 -4.12 -5.19 -16.31
C ALA A 86 -3.07 -5.29 -17.43
N GLY A 87 -1.96 -6.01 -17.21
CA GLY A 87 -0.85 -6.17 -18.16
C GLY A 87 0.25 -5.11 -18.04
N PHE A 88 0.31 -4.40 -16.91
CA PHE A 88 1.26 -3.30 -16.69
C PHE A 88 2.06 -3.49 -15.41
N PHE A 89 3.06 -2.64 -15.19
CA PHE A 89 3.92 -2.71 -14.00
C PHE A 89 3.91 -1.41 -13.23
N ILE A 90 4.19 -1.46 -11.93
CA ILE A 90 4.35 -0.27 -11.09
C ILE A 90 5.79 0.23 -11.23
N GLY A 91 5.93 1.51 -11.60
CA GLY A 91 7.21 2.23 -11.56
C GLY A 91 7.43 3.02 -10.28
N SER A 92 6.36 3.42 -9.61
CA SER A 92 6.38 4.01 -8.27
C SER A 92 5.04 3.79 -7.58
N LEU A 93 5.06 3.40 -6.30
CA LEU A 93 3.89 3.35 -5.43
C LEU A 93 4.12 4.23 -4.20
N VAL A 94 3.33 5.29 -4.08
CA VAL A 94 3.30 6.16 -2.90
C VAL A 94 1.97 5.98 -2.19
N LEU A 95 1.99 5.71 -0.89
CA LEU A 95 0.81 5.51 -0.07
C LEU A 95 0.71 6.62 0.97
N THR A 96 -0.46 7.23 1.07
CA THR A 96 -0.84 8.03 2.24
C THR A 96 -1.55 7.12 3.22
N THR A 97 -1.02 7.00 4.43
CA THR A 97 -1.57 6.11 5.45
C THR A 97 -1.48 6.75 6.82
N LYS A 98 -2.33 6.29 7.74
CA LYS A 98 -2.21 6.63 9.17
C LYS A 98 -0.86 6.18 9.70
N THR A 99 -0.23 6.99 10.55
CA THR A 99 1.09 6.70 11.15
C THR A 99 1.10 5.39 11.94
N GLU A 100 -0.04 5.01 12.52
CA GLU A 100 -0.23 3.74 13.23
C GLU A 100 -0.08 2.51 12.33
N THR A 101 -0.41 2.63 11.04
CA THR A 101 -0.31 1.53 10.06
C THR A 101 1.14 1.13 9.83
N ILE A 102 2.05 2.11 9.74
CA ILE A 102 3.49 1.87 9.51
C ILE A 102 4.16 1.26 10.74
N LYS A 103 3.61 1.46 11.94
CA LYS A 103 4.12 0.87 13.18
C LYS A 103 3.75 -0.61 13.36
N LYS A 104 2.95 -1.18 12.45
CA LYS A 104 2.57 -2.60 12.49
C LYS A 104 3.61 -3.47 11.79
N GLU A 105 3.56 -4.76 12.11
CA GLU A 105 4.36 -5.78 11.44
C GLU A 105 4.14 -5.74 9.92
N GLY A 106 5.23 -5.89 9.15
CA GLY A 106 5.23 -5.87 7.69
C GLY A 106 5.63 -4.54 7.04
N TYR A 107 5.90 -3.45 7.78
CA TYR A 107 6.49 -2.23 7.22
C TYR A 107 7.86 -1.92 7.84
N ILE A 108 8.88 -1.85 7.00
CA ILE A 108 10.27 -1.56 7.40
C ILE A 108 10.65 -0.18 6.87
N ALA A 109 10.66 0.81 7.74
CA ALA A 109 11.08 2.17 7.36
C ALA A 109 12.60 2.23 7.15
N VAL A 110 13.04 2.66 5.97
CA VAL A 110 14.49 2.77 5.63
C VAL A 110 15.08 4.15 5.91
N ASN A 111 14.24 5.13 6.24
CA ASN A 111 14.62 6.45 6.73
C ASN A 111 13.77 6.84 7.94
N ASN A 112 14.30 7.76 8.74
CA ASN A 112 13.55 8.37 9.83
C ASN A 112 12.79 9.58 9.30
N ALA A 113 11.45 9.57 9.42
CA ALA A 113 10.67 10.79 9.36
C ALA A 113 10.27 11.20 10.77
N SER A 114 10.64 12.43 11.14
CA SER A 114 10.01 13.11 12.27
C SER A 114 8.69 13.68 11.76
N THR A 115 7.57 13.04 12.09
CA THR A 115 6.26 13.55 11.70
C THR A 115 5.27 13.36 12.85
N ASN A 116 4.77 14.48 13.37
CA ASN A 116 3.68 14.55 14.35
C ASN A 116 2.29 14.55 13.67
N ASN A 117 2.23 14.27 12.37
CA ASN A 117 0.99 14.27 11.61
C ASN A 117 0.27 12.92 11.78
N ALA A 118 -1.07 12.99 11.75
CA ALA A 118 -1.93 11.80 11.82
C ALA A 118 -1.74 10.87 10.62
N GLU A 119 -1.35 11.45 9.47
CA GLU A 119 -1.09 10.74 8.22
C GLU A 119 0.33 11.01 7.72
N VAL A 120 0.92 10.00 7.08
CA VAL A 120 2.25 10.02 6.49
C VAL A 120 2.19 9.55 5.05
N GLN A 121 3.05 10.10 4.20
CA GLN A 121 3.29 9.59 2.87
C GLN A 121 4.53 8.71 2.87
N ILE A 122 4.39 7.50 2.32
CA ILE A 122 5.47 6.52 2.20
C ILE A 122 5.57 5.99 0.77
N GLN A 123 6.78 5.82 0.25
CA GLN A 123 7.03 5.15 -1.01
C GLN A 123 7.53 3.73 -0.74
N VAL A 124 6.93 2.75 -1.41
CA VAL A 124 7.35 1.33 -1.35
C VAL A 124 8.55 1.11 -2.27
N LEU A 125 9.59 0.45 -1.76
CA LEU A 125 10.90 0.35 -2.39
C LEU A 125 11.25 -1.05 -2.90
N ASP A 126 10.39 -2.04 -2.63
CA ASP A 126 10.64 -3.43 -3.00
C ASP A 126 10.47 -3.69 -4.52
N LYS A 127 10.94 -4.85 -4.95
CA LYS A 127 10.88 -5.26 -6.35
C LYS A 127 9.43 -5.34 -6.84
N GLY A 128 9.15 -4.68 -7.97
CA GLY A 128 7.82 -4.62 -8.56
C GLY A 128 6.96 -3.45 -8.06
N TYR A 129 7.48 -2.61 -7.16
CA TYR A 129 6.89 -1.31 -6.79
C TYR A 129 7.72 -0.12 -7.27
N VAL A 130 8.93 -0.40 -7.75
CA VAL A 130 9.85 0.55 -8.38
C VAL A 130 10.37 -0.03 -9.70
N THR A 131 10.87 0.83 -10.59
CA THR A 131 11.50 0.39 -11.84
C THR A 131 12.72 -0.51 -11.58
N GLU A 132 13.06 -1.41 -12.50
CA GLU A 132 14.25 -2.28 -12.35
C GLU A 132 15.55 -1.49 -12.13
N LYS A 133 15.68 -0.34 -12.81
CA LYS A 133 16.83 0.55 -12.67
C LYS A 133 16.92 1.11 -11.26
N GLU A 134 15.79 1.53 -10.70
CA GLU A 134 15.71 2.06 -9.34
C GLU A 134 15.92 0.96 -8.30
N PHE A 135 15.33 -0.22 -8.49
CA PHE A 135 15.58 -1.39 -7.64
C PHE A 135 17.07 -1.76 -7.58
N LYS A 136 17.77 -1.79 -8.73
CA LYS A 136 19.22 -2.05 -8.79
C LYS A 136 20.05 -0.99 -8.06
N LYS A 137 19.56 0.25 -7.95
CA LYS A 137 20.20 1.33 -7.19
C LYS A 137 19.93 1.17 -5.69
N LEU A 138 18.68 0.92 -5.33
CA LEU A 138 18.23 0.72 -3.95
C LEU A 138 18.89 -0.51 -3.34
N SER A 139 18.96 -1.63 -4.06
CA SER A 139 19.65 -2.83 -3.59
C SER A 139 21.13 -2.61 -3.33
N LYS A 140 21.78 -1.65 -4.01
CA LYS A 140 23.15 -1.24 -3.72
C LYS A 140 23.27 -0.32 -2.51
N SER A 141 22.31 0.56 -2.32
CA SER A 141 22.28 1.52 -1.21
C SER A 141 21.82 0.89 0.11
N LEU A 142 20.97 -0.13 0.05
CA LEU A 142 20.34 -0.80 1.18
C LEU A 142 20.96 -2.18 1.46
N LYS A 143 22.15 -2.49 0.91
CA LYS A 143 22.85 -3.78 1.11
C LYS A 143 23.02 -4.18 2.58
N ASN A 144 23.03 -3.19 3.48
CA ASN A 144 23.21 -3.39 4.92
C ASN A 144 21.90 -3.77 5.64
N LEU A 145 20.74 -3.65 4.98
CA LEU A 145 19.47 -4.20 5.46
C LEU A 145 19.32 -5.63 4.91
N ALA A 146 19.61 -6.63 5.73
CA ALA A 146 19.51 -8.04 5.36
C ALA A 146 18.12 -8.43 4.84
N THR A 147 17.06 -7.80 5.37
CA THR A 147 15.65 -8.04 5.01
C THR A 147 15.33 -7.61 3.58
N TYR A 148 16.00 -6.58 3.04
CA TYR A 148 15.75 -6.08 1.68
C TYR A 148 16.23 -7.07 0.61
N SER A 149 17.29 -7.82 0.91
CA SER A 149 17.85 -8.83 0.00
C SER A 149 17.06 -10.15 0.02
N SER A 150 16.32 -10.40 1.11
CA SER A 150 15.48 -11.59 1.28
C SER A 150 14.24 -11.57 0.36
N ASN A 151 13.77 -10.38 -0.04
CA ASN A 151 12.58 -10.19 -0.86
C ASN A 151 11.37 -10.96 -0.30
N ASN A 152 11.17 -10.89 1.03
CA ASN A 152 10.00 -11.42 1.69
C ASN A 152 8.76 -10.66 1.20
N GLU A 153 7.74 -11.36 0.69
CA GLU A 153 6.55 -10.73 0.13
C GLU A 153 5.64 -10.07 1.19
N ASP A 154 5.88 -10.38 2.46
CA ASP A 154 5.10 -9.88 3.59
C ASP A 154 5.76 -8.69 4.31
N ASP A 155 7.01 -8.35 3.95
CA ASP A 155 7.74 -7.19 4.47
C ASP A 155 7.90 -6.12 3.39
N PHE A 156 7.33 -4.94 3.62
CA PHE A 156 7.42 -3.78 2.74
C PHE A 156 8.46 -2.80 3.23
N HIS A 157 9.55 -2.63 2.47
CA HIS A 157 10.53 -1.59 2.73
C HIS A 157 10.02 -0.27 2.19
N VAL A 158 9.87 0.69 3.09
CA VAL A 158 9.26 1.97 2.77
C VAL A 158 10.17 3.13 3.16
N LYS A 159 10.17 4.18 2.36
CA LYS A 159 10.72 5.48 2.80
C LYS A 159 9.60 6.48 2.96
N TYR A 160 9.71 7.31 3.97
CA TYR A 160 8.87 8.50 4.06
C TYR A 160 9.23 9.50 2.96
N VAL A 161 8.20 10.12 2.38
CA VAL A 161 8.33 11.04 1.24
C VAL A 161 7.92 12.48 1.55
N ASN A 162 7.61 12.78 2.82
CA ASN A 162 7.34 14.15 3.28
C ASN A 162 8.48 15.12 2.98
#